data_AF-A0A8H7QBT9-F1
#
_entry.id   AF-A0A8H7QBT9-F1
#
_cell.length_a   1.000
_cell.length_b   1.000
_cell.length_c   1.000
_cell.angle_alpha   90.00
_cell.angle_beta   90.00
_cell.angle_gamma   90.00
#
_symmetry.space_group_name_H-M   'P 1'
#
loop_
_entity.id
_entity.type
_entity.pdbx_description
1 polymer ?
#
loop_
_entity_poly.entity_id
_entity_poly.type
_entity_poly.pdbx_seq_one_letter_code
_entity_poly.pdbx_strand_id
1 'polypeptide(L)'
;MTDMATEKYTELELYDLKLYEQLEYLERNIASIEQDLADPPDNSLPDDIDAEALPETIKALELECDQLRTELTSAFQEGVIKTTVLQSLNASHLVIKNLYPENPDERSNLFQEIEKRDDLVSEYLLAFEELRPYQTWIKETESNIIEVQQENRQLMASIVKAEGAAKESALAREATQRIEKLEREAAVKSDALDRQQAASARDSSSAPSEDFQRATEEGGSQRRREELSEDDLQLRIKKTRNMLEFARNVLQGVIVESGIDWSESERWLQVILTVGEEI
;
A
#
# COMPACT_ATOMS: atom_id res chain seq x y z
N MET A 1 62.81 -11.70 -23.86
CA MET A 1 62.53 -12.24 -22.50
C MET A 1 62.36 -11.14 -21.44
N THR A 2 62.79 -9.91 -21.68
CA THR A 2 62.56 -8.76 -20.78
C THR A 2 61.17 -8.13 -20.92
N ASP A 3 60.51 -8.21 -22.09
CA ASP A 3 59.23 -7.52 -22.35
C ASP A 3 58.04 -8.08 -21.54
N MET A 4 57.95 -9.40 -21.34
CA MET A 4 56.87 -9.98 -20.53
C MET A 4 56.96 -9.62 -19.04
N ALA A 5 58.16 -9.29 -18.55
CA ALA A 5 58.31 -8.85 -17.17
C ALA A 5 57.77 -7.44 -17.03
N THR A 6 58.14 -6.52 -17.93
CA THR A 6 57.68 -5.13 -17.91
C THR A 6 56.16 -5.02 -18.08
N GLU A 7 55.55 -5.84 -18.93
CA GLU A 7 54.09 -5.83 -19.15
C GLU A 7 53.31 -6.29 -17.90
N LYS A 8 53.79 -7.33 -17.21
CA LYS A 8 53.20 -7.75 -15.93
C LYS A 8 53.34 -6.71 -14.82
N TYR A 9 54.46 -5.98 -14.78
CA TYR A 9 54.63 -4.89 -13.83
C TYR A 9 53.62 -3.77 -14.08
N THR A 10 53.33 -3.43 -15.35
CA THR A 10 52.33 -2.40 -15.67
C THR A 10 50.90 -2.80 -15.33
N GLU A 11 50.53 -4.08 -15.46
CA GLU A 11 49.19 -4.55 -15.05
C GLU A 11 48.98 -4.49 -13.54
N LEU A 12 50.01 -4.84 -12.77
CA LEU A 12 50.00 -4.74 -11.31
C LEU A 12 49.90 -3.28 -10.84
N GLU A 13 50.69 -2.39 -11.43
CA GLU A 13 50.64 -0.96 -11.13
C GLU A 13 49.26 -0.35 -11.44
N LEU A 14 48.62 -0.76 -12.55
CA LEU A 14 47.27 -0.32 -12.91
C LEU A 14 46.22 -0.83 -11.93
N TYR A 15 46.35 -2.08 -11.47
CA TYR A 15 45.46 -2.68 -10.48
C TYR A 15 45.57 -1.98 -9.12
N ASP A 16 46.80 -1.70 -8.68
CA ASP A 16 47.06 -0.96 -7.45
C ASP A 16 46.45 0.45 -7.52
N LEU A 17 46.61 1.15 -8.65
CA LEU A 17 46.00 2.47 -8.85
C LEU A 17 44.48 2.44 -8.70
N LYS A 18 43.83 1.43 -9.30
CA LYS A 18 42.37 1.25 -9.23
C LYS A 18 41.89 0.96 -7.81
N LEU A 19 42.67 0.19 -7.04
CA LEU A 19 42.39 -0.05 -5.62
C LEU A 19 42.53 1.22 -4.78
N TYR A 20 43.54 2.05 -5.05
CA TYR A 20 43.70 3.33 -4.36
C TYR A 20 42.54 4.29 -4.64
N GLU A 21 42.07 4.39 -5.89
CA GLU A 21 40.88 5.19 -6.23
C GLU A 21 39.62 4.70 -5.50
N GLN A 22 39.44 3.37 -5.40
CA GLN A 22 38.32 2.79 -4.67
C GLN A 22 38.40 3.05 -3.17
N LEU A 23 39.59 2.96 -2.57
CA LEU A 23 39.81 3.28 -1.17
C LEU A 23 39.49 4.74 -0.88
N GLU A 24 40.00 5.68 -1.69
CA GLU A 24 39.73 7.11 -1.50
C GLU A 24 38.23 7.43 -1.63
N TYR A 25 37.54 6.78 -2.57
CA TYR A 25 36.08 6.90 -2.69
C TYR A 25 35.35 6.40 -1.44
N LEU A 26 35.74 5.24 -0.90
CA LEU A 26 35.14 4.69 0.32
C LEU A 26 35.44 5.56 1.54
N GLU A 27 36.66 6.07 1.68
CA GLU A 27 37.04 6.99 2.78
C GLU A 27 36.23 8.28 2.75
N ARG A 28 35.99 8.87 1.57
CA ARG A 28 35.11 10.05 1.44
C ARG A 28 33.66 9.75 1.83
N ASN A 29 33.14 8.59 1.42
CA ASN A 29 31.78 8.20 1.79
C ASN A 29 31.64 7.95 3.29
N ILE A 30 32.62 7.29 3.91
CA ILE A 30 32.65 7.09 5.37
C ILE A 30 32.68 8.44 6.07
N ALA A 31 33.55 9.36 5.66
CA ALA A 31 33.62 10.70 6.25
C ALA A 31 32.30 11.48 6.12
N SER A 32 31.61 11.36 4.98
CA SER A 32 30.28 11.96 4.79
C SER A 32 29.25 11.37 5.74
N ILE A 33 29.19 10.04 5.86
CA ILE A 33 28.24 9.36 6.76
C ILE A 33 28.55 9.67 8.23
N GLU A 34 29.84 9.76 8.60
CA GLU A 34 30.26 10.16 9.94
C GLU A 34 29.85 11.60 10.25
N GLN A 35 29.92 12.50 9.27
CA GLN A 35 29.44 13.87 9.39
C GLN A 35 27.91 13.91 9.58
N ASP A 36 27.16 13.16 8.77
CA ASP A 36 25.70 13.06 8.87
C ASP A 36 25.24 12.43 10.21
N LEU A 37 26.03 11.52 10.77
CA LEU A 37 25.79 10.93 12.09
C LEU A 37 26.15 11.86 13.26
N ALA A 38 27.17 12.72 13.07
CA ALA A 38 27.61 13.68 14.09
C ALA A 38 26.61 14.83 14.25
N ASP A 39 26.03 15.28 13.14
CA ASP A 39 24.97 16.27 13.09
C ASP A 39 23.66 15.62 12.60
N PRO A 40 23.01 14.78 13.43
CA PRO A 40 21.77 14.16 13.03
C PRO A 40 20.76 15.27 12.66
N PRO A 41 20.05 15.13 11.52
CA PRO A 41 19.06 16.13 11.14
C PRO A 41 18.11 16.32 12.33
N ASP A 42 17.90 17.59 12.70
CA ASP A 42 17.04 17.96 13.81
C ASP A 42 15.59 17.62 13.44
N ASN A 43 15.24 16.36 13.67
CA ASN A 43 13.92 15.79 13.45
C ASN A 43 12.97 16.15 14.61
N SER A 44 13.36 17.06 15.50
CA SER A 44 12.42 17.58 16.48
C SER A 44 11.37 18.39 15.73
N LEU A 45 10.13 17.86 15.75
CA LEU A 45 8.96 18.60 15.33
C LEU A 45 8.94 19.89 16.16
N PRO A 46 8.86 21.08 15.54
CA PRO A 46 8.72 22.33 16.28
C PRO A 46 7.56 22.16 17.28
N ASP A 47 7.83 22.32 18.58
CA ASP A 47 6.82 22.05 19.63
C ASP A 47 5.58 22.97 19.52
N ASP A 48 5.68 24.05 18.73
CA ASP A 48 4.64 25.04 18.47
C ASP A 48 4.33 25.19 16.97
N ILE A 49 3.98 24.10 16.26
CA ILE A 49 3.41 24.26 14.90
C ILE A 49 2.00 24.83 15.05
N ASP A 50 1.86 26.12 14.72
CA ASP A 50 0.58 26.80 14.65
C ASP A 50 -0.38 26.03 13.74
N ALA A 51 -1.57 25.68 14.24
CA ALA A 51 -2.51 24.81 13.53
C ALA A 51 -2.96 25.40 12.18
N GLU A 52 -2.83 26.72 12.03
CA GLU A 52 -3.12 27.46 10.80
C GLU A 52 -2.01 27.33 9.74
N ALA A 53 -0.75 27.08 10.15
CA ALA A 53 0.40 26.89 9.26
C ALA A 53 0.63 25.42 8.83
N LEU A 54 0.03 24.46 9.56
CA LEU A 54 0.12 23.02 9.29
C LEU A 54 -0.16 22.60 7.82
N PRO A 55 -1.19 23.13 7.12
CA PRO A 55 -1.43 22.73 5.73
C PRO A 55 -0.37 23.26 4.75
N GLU A 56 0.30 24.39 5.07
CA GLU A 56 1.39 24.91 4.25
C GLU A 56 2.68 24.11 4.45
N THR A 57 2.98 23.71 5.69
CA THR A 57 4.13 22.86 5.98
C THR A 57 3.98 21.46 5.39
N ILE A 58 2.77 20.87 5.44
CA ILE A 58 2.49 19.59 4.78
C ILE A 58 2.74 19.69 3.27
N LYS A 59 2.25 20.74 2.61
CA LYS A 59 2.49 20.94 1.16
C LYS A 59 3.97 21.14 0.83
N ALA A 60 4.71 21.86 1.68
CA ALA A 60 6.15 22.04 1.49
C ALA A 60 6.91 20.71 1.61
N LEU A 61 6.57 19.88 2.61
CA LEU A 61 7.15 18.56 2.79
C LEU A 61 6.76 17.59 1.67
N GLU A 62 5.53 17.64 1.18
CA GLU A 62 5.09 16.88 0.01
C GLU A 62 5.92 17.24 -1.23
N LEU A 63 6.15 18.54 -1.45
CA LEU A 63 6.96 19.03 -2.57
C LEU A 63 8.43 18.59 -2.44
N GLU A 64 9.00 18.67 -1.23
CA GLU A 64 10.36 18.20 -0.95
C GLU A 64 10.48 16.68 -1.15
N CYS A 65 9.51 15.91 -0.66
CA CYS A 65 9.44 14.46 -0.89
C CYS A 65 9.40 14.12 -2.38
N ASP A 66 8.64 14.88 -3.18
CA ASP A 66 8.56 14.67 -4.62
C ASP A 66 9.88 15.06 -5.31
N GLN A 67 10.55 16.13 -4.89
CA GLN A 67 11.89 16.50 -5.38
C GLN A 67 12.91 15.40 -5.10
N LEU A 68 13.01 14.94 -3.85
CA LEU A 68 13.92 13.86 -3.45
C LEU A 68 13.64 12.56 -4.23
N ARG A 69 12.38 12.24 -4.49
CA ARG A 69 12.01 11.11 -5.37
C ARG A 69 12.53 11.27 -6.79
N THR A 70 12.42 12.46 -7.37
CA THR A 70 12.94 12.72 -8.72
C THR A 70 14.47 12.64 -8.77
N GLU A 71 15.15 13.19 -7.76
CA GLU A 71 16.61 13.11 -7.65
C GLU A 71 17.10 11.67 -7.51
N LEU A 72 16.47 10.89 -6.61
CA LEU A 72 16.77 9.47 -6.44
C LEU A 72 16.57 8.69 -7.74
N THR A 73 15.47 8.95 -8.46
CA THR A 73 15.20 8.31 -9.75
C THR A 73 16.27 8.66 -10.78
N SER A 74 16.70 9.93 -10.83
CA SER A 74 17.77 10.39 -11.72
C SER A 74 19.11 9.73 -11.39
N ALA A 75 19.49 9.68 -10.11
CA ALA A 75 20.73 9.05 -9.66
C ALA A 75 20.74 7.54 -9.97
N PHE A 76 19.60 6.85 -9.77
CA PHE A 76 19.45 5.45 -10.14
C PHE A 76 19.64 5.24 -11.65
N GLN A 77 19.01 6.08 -12.48
CA GLN A 77 19.18 6.03 -13.94
C GLN A 77 20.63 6.26 -14.37
N GLU A 78 21.34 7.20 -13.73
CA GLU A 78 22.76 7.44 -13.99
C GLU A 78 23.60 6.20 -13.67
N GLY A 79 23.34 5.53 -12.53
CA GLY A 79 23.99 4.28 -12.16
C GLY A 79 23.77 3.16 -13.18
N VAL A 80 22.52 3.00 -13.65
CA VAL A 80 22.16 2.03 -14.70
C VAL A 80 22.88 2.35 -16.01
N ILE A 81 22.92 3.62 -16.44
CA ILE A 81 23.61 4.06 -17.65
C ILE A 81 25.11 3.79 -17.54
N LYS A 82 25.76 4.18 -16.44
CA LYS A 82 27.19 3.96 -16.21
C LYS A 82 27.54 2.47 -16.26
N THR A 83 26.73 1.63 -15.63
CA THR A 83 26.91 0.16 -15.64
C THR A 83 26.79 -0.39 -17.05
N THR A 84 25.78 0.06 -17.81
CA THR A 84 25.55 -0.35 -19.20
C THR A 84 26.71 0.07 -20.11
N VAL A 85 27.22 1.30 -19.95
CA VAL A 85 28.37 1.81 -20.71
C VAL A 85 29.63 1.00 -20.40
N LEU A 86 29.90 0.68 -19.13
CA LEU A 86 31.04 -0.14 -18.73
C LEU A 86 30.95 -1.56 -19.29
N GLN A 87 29.77 -2.18 -19.25
CA GLN A 87 29.54 -3.49 -19.85
C GLN A 87 29.75 -3.47 -21.36
N SER A 88 29.25 -2.44 -22.05
CA SER A 88 29.43 -2.26 -23.50
C SER A 88 30.91 -2.05 -23.87
N LEU A 89 31.64 -1.27 -23.08
CA LEU A 89 33.07 -1.03 -23.30
C LEU A 89 33.90 -2.30 -23.06
N ASN A 90 33.58 -3.06 -22.01
CA ASN A 90 34.20 -4.35 -21.75
C ASN A 90 33.92 -5.36 -22.88
N ALA A 91 32.67 -5.45 -23.33
CA ALA A 91 32.29 -6.30 -24.46
C ALA A 91 33.03 -5.89 -25.75
N SER A 92 33.12 -4.59 -26.03
CA SER A 92 33.86 -4.06 -27.19
C SER A 92 35.35 -4.39 -27.12
N HIS A 93 35.97 -4.25 -25.94
CA HIS A 93 37.36 -4.63 -25.72
C HIS A 93 37.59 -6.13 -26.00
N LEU A 94 36.72 -6.99 -25.46
CA LEU A 94 36.78 -8.44 -25.72
C LEU A 94 36.62 -8.75 -27.21
N VAL A 95 35.66 -8.11 -27.89
CA VAL A 95 35.47 -8.29 -29.34
C VAL A 95 36.72 -7.87 -30.13
N ILE A 96 37.32 -6.72 -29.82
CA ILE A 96 38.54 -6.25 -30.49
C ILE A 96 39.69 -7.22 -30.25
N LYS A 97 39.91 -7.62 -28.98
CA LYS A 97 40.96 -8.58 -28.61
C LYS A 97 40.81 -9.90 -29.36
N ASN A 98 39.56 -10.35 -29.51
CA ASN A 98 39.22 -11.59 -30.22
C ASN A 98 39.36 -11.46 -31.74
N LEU A 99 38.98 -10.35 -32.35
CA LEU A 99 39.07 -10.15 -33.81
C LEU A 99 40.52 -10.01 -34.31
N TYR A 100 41.43 -9.57 -33.45
CA TYR A 100 42.84 -9.35 -33.78
C TYR A 100 43.74 -10.11 -32.80
N PRO A 101 43.71 -11.45 -32.79
CA PRO A 101 44.58 -12.23 -31.92
C PRO A 101 46.04 -12.04 -32.34
N GLU A 102 46.96 -11.97 -31.37
CA GLU A 102 48.39 -11.82 -31.64
C GLU A 102 48.97 -13.07 -32.32
N ASN A 103 48.35 -14.23 -32.12
CA ASN A 103 48.75 -15.49 -32.71
C ASN A 103 47.77 -15.96 -33.81
N PRO A 104 48.23 -16.21 -35.05
CA PRO A 104 47.37 -16.65 -36.15
C PRO A 104 46.70 -18.01 -35.92
N ASP A 105 47.25 -18.89 -35.09
CA ASP A 105 46.64 -20.19 -34.79
C ASP A 105 45.37 -20.06 -33.91
N GLU A 106 45.29 -19.02 -33.08
CA GLU A 106 44.12 -18.71 -32.24
C GLU A 106 42.91 -18.28 -33.10
N ARG A 107 43.17 -17.76 -34.31
CA ARG A 107 42.14 -17.29 -35.23
C ARG A 107 41.21 -18.41 -35.70
N SER A 108 41.71 -19.64 -35.85
CA SER A 108 40.87 -20.77 -36.28
C SER A 108 39.90 -21.22 -35.19
N ASN A 109 40.33 -21.21 -33.93
CA ASN A 109 39.47 -21.52 -32.79
C ASN A 109 38.41 -20.43 -32.60
N LEU A 110 38.78 -19.17 -32.85
CA LEU A 110 37.88 -18.04 -32.77
C LEU A 110 36.65 -18.17 -33.67
N PHE A 111 36.81 -18.66 -34.91
CA PHE A 111 35.70 -18.83 -35.82
C PHE A 111 34.68 -19.87 -35.32
N GLN A 112 35.15 -20.96 -34.70
CA GLN A 112 34.28 -21.96 -34.10
C GLN A 112 33.52 -21.40 -32.89
N GLU A 113 34.19 -20.58 -32.07
CA GLU A 113 33.54 -19.91 -30.94
C GLU A 113 32.51 -18.87 -31.39
N ILE A 114 32.78 -18.15 -32.49
CA ILE A 114 31.84 -17.21 -33.11
C ILE A 114 30.60 -17.95 -33.64
N GLU A 115 30.78 -19.05 -34.35
CA GLU A 115 29.67 -19.85 -34.87
C GLU A 115 28.80 -20.39 -33.72
N LYS A 116 29.42 -20.94 -32.66
CA LYS A 116 28.72 -21.39 -31.46
C LYS A 116 27.98 -20.24 -30.75
N ARG A 117 28.59 -19.05 -30.69
CA ARG A 117 27.92 -17.86 -30.15
C ARG A 117 26.69 -17.49 -30.97
N ASP A 118 26.81 -17.50 -32.29
CA ASP A 118 25.72 -17.11 -33.19
C ASP A 118 24.55 -18.12 -33.13
N ASP A 119 24.84 -19.41 -32.95
CA ASP A 119 23.83 -20.43 -32.66
C ASP A 119 23.10 -20.15 -31.34
N LEU A 120 23.84 -19.89 -30.26
CA LEU A 120 23.25 -19.56 -28.95
C LEU A 120 22.45 -18.26 -28.96
N VAL A 121 22.92 -17.24 -29.70
CA VAL A 121 22.19 -15.98 -29.88
C VAL A 121 20.89 -16.22 -30.65
N SER A 122 20.93 -17.09 -31.67
CA SER A 122 19.73 -17.46 -32.44
C SER A 122 18.71 -18.19 -31.57
N GLU A 123 19.15 -19.16 -30.76
CA GLU A 123 18.31 -19.86 -29.78
C GLU A 123 17.71 -18.89 -28.75
N TYR A 124 18.53 -17.98 -28.21
CA TYR A 124 18.07 -16.94 -27.29
C TYR A 124 17.02 -16.03 -27.92
N LEU A 125 17.22 -15.58 -29.16
CA LEU A 125 16.28 -14.70 -29.86
C LEU A 125 14.93 -15.39 -30.11
N LEU A 126 14.95 -16.69 -30.45
CA LEU A 126 13.73 -17.49 -30.58
C LEU A 126 13.00 -17.62 -29.24
N ALA A 127 13.71 -17.98 -28.17
CA ALA A 127 13.11 -18.05 -26.83
C ALA A 127 12.55 -16.69 -26.37
N PHE A 128 13.23 -15.58 -26.72
CA PHE A 128 12.75 -14.23 -26.43
C PHE A 128 11.50 -13.86 -27.22
N GLU A 129 11.42 -14.28 -28.49
CA GLU A 129 10.22 -14.11 -29.31
C GLU A 129 9.03 -14.89 -28.75
N GLU A 130 9.27 -16.11 -28.25
CA GLU A 130 8.27 -16.92 -27.55
C GLU A 130 7.83 -16.31 -26.21
N LEU A 131 8.71 -15.61 -25.50
CA LEU A 131 8.41 -14.95 -24.21
C LEU A 131 7.56 -13.68 -24.39
N ARG A 132 7.74 -12.95 -25.49
CA ARG A 132 7.05 -11.67 -25.77
C ARG A 132 5.51 -11.72 -25.66
N PRO A 133 4.78 -12.72 -26.21
CA PRO A 133 3.34 -12.81 -26.03
C PRO A 133 2.94 -12.99 -24.56
N TYR A 134 3.70 -13.75 -23.76
CA TYR A 134 3.42 -13.91 -22.32
C TYR A 134 3.61 -12.61 -21.56
N GLN A 135 4.66 -11.84 -21.86
CA GLN A 135 4.86 -10.51 -21.26
C GLN A 135 3.71 -9.55 -21.60
N THR A 136 3.22 -9.61 -22.84
CA THR A 136 2.07 -8.80 -23.27
C THR A 136 0.81 -9.22 -22.51
N TRP A 137 0.56 -10.53 -22.41
CA TRP A 137 -0.55 -11.09 -21.66
C TRP A 137 -0.51 -10.74 -20.17
N ILE A 138 0.66 -10.76 -19.53
CA ILE A 138 0.84 -10.32 -18.13
C ILE A 138 0.42 -8.86 -17.98
N LYS A 139 0.94 -7.96 -18.83
CA LYS A 139 0.59 -6.54 -18.79
C LYS A 139 -0.91 -6.29 -19.02
N GLU A 140 -1.52 -7.02 -19.95
CA GLU A 140 -2.97 -6.96 -20.18
C GLU A 140 -3.74 -7.44 -18.94
N THR A 141 -3.29 -8.51 -18.30
CA THR A 141 -3.91 -9.06 -17.09
C THR A 141 -3.77 -8.08 -15.91
N GLU A 142 -2.61 -7.48 -15.72
CA GLU A 142 -2.37 -6.42 -14.72
C GLU A 142 -3.30 -5.23 -14.94
N SER A 143 -3.43 -4.75 -16.18
CA SER A 143 -4.35 -3.67 -16.53
C SER A 143 -5.80 -4.03 -16.19
N ASN A 144 -6.24 -5.25 -16.55
CA ASN A 144 -7.59 -5.73 -16.23
C ASN A 144 -7.83 -5.82 -14.71
N ILE A 145 -6.83 -6.27 -13.93
CA ILE A 145 -6.93 -6.30 -12.47
C ILE A 145 -7.09 -4.89 -11.90
N ILE A 146 -6.33 -3.92 -12.41
CA ILE A 146 -6.42 -2.51 -11.99
C ILE A 146 -7.82 -1.95 -12.29
N GLU A 147 -8.36 -2.21 -13.48
CA GLU A 147 -9.72 -1.78 -13.87
C GLU A 147 -10.78 -2.37 -12.94
N VAL A 148 -10.75 -3.69 -12.70
CA VAL A 148 -11.69 -4.36 -11.79
C VAL A 148 -11.56 -3.82 -10.36
N GLN A 149 -10.35 -3.51 -9.89
CA GLN A 149 -10.15 -2.88 -8.58
C GLN A 149 -10.73 -1.46 -8.52
N GLN A 150 -10.63 -0.69 -9.59
CA GLN A 150 -11.26 0.63 -9.69
C GLN A 150 -12.78 0.52 -9.66
N GLU A 151 -13.38 -0.39 -10.43
CA GLU A 151 -14.81 -0.66 -10.40
C GLU A 151 -15.28 -1.10 -9.01
N ASN A 152 -14.57 -2.01 -8.36
CA ASN A 152 -14.88 -2.44 -7.00
C ASN A 152 -14.84 -1.27 -6.00
N ARG A 153 -13.87 -0.36 -6.12
CA ARG A 153 -13.81 0.85 -5.28
C ARG A 153 -15.02 1.77 -5.53
N GLN A 154 -15.43 1.95 -6.78
CA GLN A 154 -16.61 2.76 -7.13
C GLN A 154 -17.92 2.12 -6.62
N LEU A 155 -18.04 0.80 -6.73
CA LEU A 155 -19.17 0.05 -6.19
C LEU A 155 -19.24 0.15 -4.67
N MET A 156 -18.11 -0.02 -3.98
CA MET A 156 -18.03 0.14 -2.52
C MET A 156 -18.43 1.55 -2.08
N ALA A 157 -17.96 2.59 -2.79
CA ALA A 157 -18.39 3.97 -2.52
C ALA A 157 -19.89 4.16 -2.73
N SER A 158 -20.46 3.55 -3.77
CA SER A 158 -21.90 3.59 -4.05
C SER A 158 -22.73 2.84 -2.98
N ILE A 159 -22.24 1.70 -2.49
CA ILE A 159 -22.86 0.95 -1.39
C ILE A 159 -22.87 1.79 -0.11
N VAL A 160 -21.72 2.39 0.27
CA VAL A 160 -21.62 3.25 1.46
C VAL A 160 -22.60 4.43 1.36
N LYS A 161 -22.71 5.04 0.18
CA LYS A 161 -23.67 6.14 -0.07
C LYS A 161 -25.12 5.67 0.05
N ALA A 162 -25.46 4.51 -0.51
CA ALA A 162 -26.80 3.94 -0.44
C ALA A 162 -27.18 3.53 0.99
N GLU A 163 -26.25 2.94 1.74
CA GLU A 163 -26.43 2.62 3.16
C GLU A 163 -26.62 3.88 4.01
N GLY A 164 -25.85 4.93 3.75
CA GLY A 164 -26.03 6.25 4.38
C GLY A 164 -27.44 6.80 4.14
N ALA A 165 -27.88 6.84 2.87
CA ALA A 165 -29.22 7.31 2.51
C ALA A 165 -30.34 6.44 3.11
N ALA A 166 -30.16 5.11 3.17
CA ALA A 166 -31.12 4.20 3.79
C ALA A 166 -31.22 4.42 5.31
N LYS A 167 -30.09 4.63 6.00
CA LYS A 167 -30.06 4.99 7.43
C LYS A 167 -30.74 6.32 7.68
N GLU A 168 -30.46 7.34 6.88
CA GLU A 168 -31.13 8.65 6.97
C GLU A 168 -32.65 8.53 6.75
N SER A 169 -33.09 7.74 5.75
CA SER A 169 -34.51 7.49 5.50
C SER A 169 -35.19 6.75 6.66
N ALA A 170 -34.51 5.76 7.26
CA ALA A 170 -35.00 5.03 8.42
C ALA A 170 -35.15 5.96 9.64
N LEU A 171 -34.17 6.81 9.91
CA LEU A 171 -34.22 7.81 10.98
C LEU A 171 -35.33 8.84 10.74
N ALA A 172 -35.52 9.29 9.51
CA ALA A 172 -36.61 10.20 9.15
C ALA A 172 -37.99 9.56 9.38
N ARG A 173 -38.17 8.29 9.01
CA ARG A 173 -39.41 7.53 9.28
C ARG A 173 -39.66 7.37 10.77
N GLU A 174 -38.65 7.03 11.55
CA GLU A 174 -38.77 6.90 13.01
C GLU A 174 -39.14 8.25 13.65
N ALA A 175 -38.54 9.35 13.20
CA ALA A 175 -38.88 10.70 13.66
C ALA A 175 -40.35 11.05 13.36
N THR A 176 -40.85 10.78 12.14
CA THR A 176 -42.26 10.99 11.81
C THR A 176 -43.21 10.14 12.66
N GLN A 177 -42.88 8.86 12.91
CA GLN A 177 -43.69 7.99 13.77
C GLN A 177 -43.74 8.49 15.22
N ARG A 178 -42.63 9.04 15.74
CA ARG A 178 -42.60 9.66 17.07
C ARG A 178 -43.47 10.92 17.12
N ILE A 179 -43.43 11.77 16.09
CA ILE A 179 -44.28 12.97 16.00
C ILE A 179 -45.75 12.58 15.99
N GLU A 180 -46.17 11.66 15.13
CA GLU A 180 -47.57 11.19 15.08
C GLU A 180 -48.04 10.62 16.43
N LYS A 181 -47.16 9.87 17.12
CA LYS A 181 -47.47 9.33 18.44
C LYS A 181 -47.68 10.45 19.46
N LEU A 182 -46.78 11.44 19.49
CA LEU A 182 -46.90 12.60 20.39
C LEU A 182 -48.14 13.45 20.09
N GLU A 183 -48.51 13.61 18.82
CA GLU A 183 -49.74 14.30 18.42
C GLU A 183 -51.00 13.57 18.89
N ARG A 184 -51.05 12.23 18.76
CA ARG A 184 -52.16 11.42 19.29
C ARG A 184 -52.24 11.53 20.82
N GLU A 185 -51.10 11.46 21.52
CA GLU A 185 -51.05 11.62 22.97
C GLU A 185 -51.50 13.04 23.40
N ALA A 186 -51.12 14.07 22.66
CA ALA A 186 -51.54 15.45 22.91
C ALA A 186 -53.04 15.64 22.68
N ALA A 187 -53.60 15.06 21.60
CA ALA A 187 -55.04 15.10 21.32
C ALA A 187 -55.85 14.42 22.42
N VAL A 188 -55.43 13.23 22.87
CA VAL A 188 -56.09 12.51 23.99
C VAL A 188 -56.01 13.33 25.28
N LYS A 189 -54.87 13.96 25.56
CA LYS A 189 -54.72 14.83 26.73
C LYS A 189 -55.61 16.08 26.64
N SER A 190 -55.73 16.69 25.46
CA SER A 190 -56.62 17.83 25.23
C SER A 190 -58.08 17.44 25.48
N ASP A 191 -58.55 16.35 24.87
CA ASP A 191 -59.90 15.82 25.08
C ASP A 191 -60.18 15.51 26.56
N ALA A 192 -59.19 14.97 27.27
CA ALA A 192 -59.30 14.70 28.70
C ALA A 192 -59.41 16.00 29.52
N LEU A 193 -58.64 17.02 29.16
CA LEU A 193 -58.67 18.34 29.81
C LEU A 193 -60.02 19.04 29.57
N ASP A 194 -60.54 18.98 28.35
CA ASP A 194 -61.87 19.52 28.01
C ASP A 194 -62.98 18.79 28.78
N ARG A 195 -62.90 17.46 28.91
CA ARG A 195 -63.82 16.69 29.76
C ARG A 195 -63.70 17.04 31.23
N GLN A 196 -62.49 17.26 31.74
CA GLN A 196 -62.26 17.66 33.13
C GLN A 196 -62.82 19.07 33.40
N GLN A 197 -62.64 20.01 32.47
CA GLN A 197 -63.24 21.34 32.55
C GLN A 197 -64.77 21.27 32.48
N ALA A 198 -65.34 20.48 31.58
CA ALA A 198 -66.79 20.26 31.50
C ALA A 198 -67.36 19.59 32.76
N ALA A 199 -66.65 18.64 33.37
CA ALA A 199 -67.02 18.02 34.63
C ALA A 199 -66.96 19.02 35.80
N SER A 200 -65.92 19.86 35.86
CA SER A 200 -65.80 20.93 36.87
C SER A 200 -66.90 22.01 36.74
N ALA A 201 -67.51 22.17 35.57
CA ALA A 201 -68.67 23.03 35.36
C ALA A 201 -70.02 22.37 35.74
N ARG A 202 -70.04 21.03 35.90
CA ARG A 202 -71.27 20.26 36.19
C ARG A 202 -71.39 19.82 37.65
N ASP A 203 -70.31 19.82 38.42
CA ASP A 203 -70.37 19.36 39.81
C ASP A 203 -70.42 20.52 40.81
N SER A 204 -71.65 21.00 40.98
CA SER A 204 -72.14 21.58 42.23
C SER A 204 -73.23 20.67 42.81
N SER A 205 -73.04 19.34 42.87
CA SER A 205 -73.71 18.50 43.87
C SER A 205 -73.22 17.04 43.88
N SER A 206 -72.71 16.65 45.05
CA SER A 206 -72.80 15.33 45.67
C SER A 206 -71.92 14.18 45.16
N ALA A 207 -71.06 13.71 46.07
CA ALA A 207 -70.49 12.37 46.16
C ALA A 207 -71.59 11.26 46.29
N PRO A 208 -71.29 9.93 46.37
CA PRO A 208 -69.99 9.22 46.48
C PRO A 208 -69.86 7.89 45.69
N SER A 209 -68.73 7.18 45.92
CA SER A 209 -68.54 5.70 45.99
C SER A 209 -67.66 4.99 44.95
N GLU A 210 -66.64 4.34 45.51
CA GLU A 210 -66.04 3.01 45.33
C GLU A 210 -66.16 2.19 44.03
N ASP A 211 -65.08 1.43 43.82
CA ASP A 211 -64.87 0.27 42.96
C ASP A 211 -64.81 0.46 41.44
N PHE A 212 -63.58 0.44 40.90
CA PHE A 212 -63.31 -0.35 39.69
C PHE A 212 -61.83 -0.77 39.57
N GLN A 213 -61.60 -2.07 39.74
CA GLN A 213 -60.39 -2.77 39.30
C GLN A 213 -60.35 -2.76 37.76
N ARG A 214 -59.24 -2.33 37.14
CA ARG A 214 -58.79 -2.96 35.89
C ARG A 214 -57.34 -2.64 35.54
N ALA A 215 -56.62 -3.74 35.37
CA ALA A 215 -55.32 -3.90 34.75
C ALA A 215 -55.02 -2.94 33.60
N THR A 216 -53.83 -2.33 33.63
CA THR A 216 -53.03 -2.09 32.42
C THR A 216 -51.59 -2.49 32.70
N GLU A 217 -51.29 -3.64 32.14
CA GLU A 217 -50.02 -4.33 31.94
C GLU A 217 -48.86 -3.40 31.55
N GLU A 218 -47.79 -3.50 32.34
CA GLU A 218 -46.42 -3.78 31.93
C GLU A 218 -46.06 -3.52 30.45
N GLY A 219 -45.66 -2.29 30.14
CA GLY A 219 -44.88 -1.94 28.96
C GLY A 219 -43.40 -2.27 29.14
N GLY A 220 -43.08 -3.57 29.16
CA GLY A 220 -41.70 -4.07 29.14
C GLY A 220 -40.95 -3.55 27.91
N SER A 221 -40.00 -2.64 28.14
CA SER A 221 -39.02 -2.22 27.14
C SER A 221 -38.05 -3.38 26.86
N GLN A 222 -38.47 -4.32 26.01
CA GLN A 222 -37.58 -5.27 25.35
C GLN A 222 -36.67 -4.49 24.41
N ARG A 223 -35.53 -4.04 24.95
CA ARG A 223 -34.30 -3.85 24.17
C ARG A 223 -33.98 -5.21 23.57
N ARG A 224 -34.44 -5.47 22.34
CA ARG A 224 -33.89 -6.54 21.50
C ARG A 224 -32.41 -6.21 21.31
N ARG A 225 -31.56 -6.72 22.19
CA ARG A 225 -30.21 -7.11 21.80
C ARG A 225 -30.45 -8.17 20.74
N GLU A 226 -30.19 -7.81 19.49
CA GLU A 226 -29.95 -8.80 18.45
C GLU A 226 -28.75 -9.61 18.93
N GLU A 227 -29.03 -10.72 19.62
CA GLU A 227 -28.08 -11.80 19.77
C GLU A 227 -27.81 -12.30 18.36
N LEU A 228 -26.75 -11.76 17.76
CA LEU A 228 -26.18 -12.26 16.51
C LEU A 228 -26.06 -13.78 16.66
N SER A 229 -26.71 -14.51 15.76
CA SER A 229 -26.66 -15.96 15.76
C SER A 229 -25.21 -16.42 15.83
N GLU A 230 -24.93 -17.51 16.56
CA GLU A 230 -23.58 -18.08 16.62
C GLU A 230 -23.04 -18.37 15.21
N ASP A 231 -23.93 -18.72 14.27
CA ASP A 231 -23.63 -18.88 12.85
C ASP A 231 -23.17 -17.59 12.17
N ASP A 232 -23.76 -16.44 12.52
CA ASP A 232 -23.37 -15.12 11.97
C ASP A 232 -21.99 -14.69 12.49
N LEU A 233 -21.69 -15.01 13.75
CA LEU A 233 -20.37 -14.78 14.35
C LEU A 233 -19.31 -15.67 13.67
N GLN A 234 -19.59 -16.95 13.48
CA GLN A 234 -18.68 -17.86 12.76
C GLN A 234 -18.47 -17.40 11.30
N LEU A 235 -19.53 -16.96 10.63
CA LEU A 235 -19.44 -16.45 9.26
C LEU A 235 -18.57 -15.18 9.19
N ARG A 236 -18.72 -14.26 10.15
CA ARG A 236 -17.88 -13.06 10.25
C ARG A 236 -16.42 -13.41 10.48
N ILE A 237 -16.13 -14.32 11.42
CA ILE A 237 -14.77 -14.78 11.72
C ILE A 237 -14.13 -15.41 10.47
N LYS A 238 -14.89 -16.24 9.74
CA LYS A 238 -14.40 -16.86 8.50
C LYS A 238 -14.14 -15.83 7.41
N LYS A 239 -15.01 -14.82 7.26
CA LYS A 239 -14.83 -13.74 6.30
C LYS A 239 -13.62 -12.88 6.62
N THR A 240 -13.42 -12.50 7.89
CA THR A 240 -12.24 -11.73 8.29
C THR A 240 -10.96 -12.53 8.10
N ARG A 241 -10.95 -13.83 8.42
CA ARG A 241 -9.81 -14.71 8.18
C ARG A 241 -9.43 -14.79 6.71
N ASN A 242 -10.41 -15.03 5.83
CA ASN A 242 -10.17 -15.08 4.38
C ASN A 242 -9.65 -13.74 3.83
N MET A 243 -10.16 -12.62 4.35
CA MET A 243 -9.71 -11.28 3.93
C MET A 243 -8.26 -11.01 4.39
N LEU A 244 -7.88 -11.52 5.57
CA LEU A 244 -6.54 -11.40 6.13
C LEU A 244 -5.55 -12.28 5.35
N GLU A 245 -5.91 -13.51 5.01
CA GLU A 245 -5.13 -14.38 4.12
C GLU A 245 -4.96 -13.76 2.72
N PHE A 246 -6.01 -13.14 2.18
CA PHE A 246 -5.92 -12.44 0.90
C PHE A 246 -4.96 -11.24 0.97
N ALA A 247 -5.10 -10.37 1.98
CA ALA A 247 -4.23 -9.22 2.16
C ALA A 247 -2.76 -9.64 2.36
N ARG A 248 -2.53 -10.72 3.11
CA ARG A 248 -1.22 -11.36 3.28
C ARG A 248 -0.59 -11.75 1.94
N ASN A 249 -1.32 -12.49 1.11
CA ASN A 249 -0.80 -12.98 -0.16
C ASN A 249 -0.46 -11.83 -1.11
N VAL A 250 -1.29 -10.78 -1.13
CA VAL A 250 -1.03 -9.57 -1.91
C VAL A 250 0.22 -8.84 -1.40
N LEU A 251 0.35 -8.63 -0.08
CA LEU A 251 1.52 -7.96 0.51
C LEU A 251 2.82 -8.74 0.27
N GLN A 252 2.80 -10.06 0.41
CA GLN A 252 3.97 -10.90 0.09
C GLN A 252 4.34 -10.79 -1.38
N GLY A 253 3.36 -10.83 -2.30
CA GLY A 253 3.61 -10.64 -3.73
C GLY A 253 4.25 -9.29 -4.03
N VAL A 254 3.69 -8.21 -3.50
CA VAL A 254 4.22 -6.85 -3.69
C VAL A 254 5.65 -6.72 -3.15
N ILE A 255 5.93 -7.25 -1.96
CA ILE A 255 7.28 -7.15 -1.38
C ILE A 255 8.29 -7.95 -2.23
N VAL A 256 7.95 -9.17 -2.65
CA VAL A 256 8.83 -10.00 -3.48
C VAL A 256 9.05 -9.40 -4.87
N GLU A 257 8.01 -8.86 -5.50
CA GLU A 257 8.11 -8.27 -6.85
C GLU A 257 8.75 -6.87 -6.85
N SER A 258 8.73 -6.15 -5.72
CA SER A 258 9.32 -4.81 -5.62
C SER A 258 10.84 -4.76 -5.77
N GLY A 259 11.52 -5.91 -5.65
CA GLY A 259 12.99 -5.97 -5.66
C GLY A 259 13.66 -5.33 -4.44
N ILE A 260 12.89 -4.95 -3.42
CA ILE A 260 13.41 -4.46 -2.13
C ILE A 260 14.07 -5.65 -1.42
N ASP A 261 15.29 -5.46 -0.93
CA ASP A 261 15.94 -6.45 -0.06
C ASP A 261 15.33 -6.41 1.35
N TRP A 262 14.17 -7.05 1.47
CA TRP A 262 13.41 -7.14 2.71
C TRP A 262 14.12 -7.95 3.80
N SER A 263 15.16 -8.70 3.45
CA SER A 263 15.90 -9.55 4.39
C SER A 263 16.88 -8.74 5.27
N GLU A 264 17.40 -7.63 4.74
CA GLU A 264 18.32 -6.75 5.47
C GLU A 264 17.59 -5.63 6.23
N SER A 265 16.33 -5.36 5.89
CA SER A 265 15.53 -4.32 6.56
C SER A 265 14.70 -4.90 7.70
N GLU A 266 15.11 -4.63 8.94
CA GLU A 266 14.40 -5.02 10.18
C GLU A 266 12.89 -4.69 10.11
N ARG A 267 12.54 -3.52 9.58
CA ARG A 267 11.14 -3.08 9.43
C ARG A 267 10.35 -3.98 8.47
N TRP A 268 10.91 -4.33 7.32
CA TRP A 268 10.23 -5.17 6.33
C TRP A 268 10.20 -6.64 6.73
N LEU A 269 11.27 -7.11 7.36
CA LEU A 269 11.33 -8.42 8.00
C LEU A 269 10.24 -8.55 9.06
N GLN A 270 10.07 -7.54 9.92
CA GLN A 270 9.03 -7.52 10.94
C GLN A 270 7.62 -7.51 10.35
N VAL A 271 7.39 -6.80 9.24
CA VAL A 271 6.13 -6.82 8.49
C VAL A 271 5.87 -8.21 7.88
N ILE A 272 6.88 -8.86 7.28
CA ILE A 272 6.74 -10.21 6.72
C ILE A 272 6.47 -11.25 7.82
N LEU A 273 7.13 -11.13 8.97
CA LEU A 273 6.98 -12.04 10.11
C LEU A 273 5.63 -11.85 10.81
N THR A 274 5.21 -10.61 11.05
CA THR A 274 3.87 -10.33 11.63
C THR A 274 2.73 -10.76 10.70
N VAL A 275 2.95 -10.68 9.38
CA VAL A 275 2.02 -11.24 8.39
C VAL A 275 2.10 -12.78 8.33
N GLY A 276 3.22 -13.38 8.77
CA GLY A 276 3.51 -14.81 8.70
C GLY A 276 3.11 -15.64 9.92
N GLU A 277 3.13 -15.09 11.13
CA GLU A 277 3.14 -15.86 12.39
C GLU A 277 1.79 -16.08 13.11
N GLU A 278 0.67 -15.48 12.70
CA GLU A 278 -0.61 -15.71 13.43
C GLU A 278 -1.70 -16.44 12.65
N ILE A 279 -1.90 -17.71 13.00
CA ILE A 279 -3.19 -18.44 13.06
C ILE A 279 -3.21 -19.32 14.31
#